data_AF-A0A078BFC3-F1
#
_entry.id   AF-A0A078BFC3-F1
#
_cell.length_a   1.000
_cell.length_b   1.000
_cell.length_c   1.000
_cell.angle_alpha   90.00
_cell.angle_beta   90.00
_cell.angle_gamma   90.00
#
_symmetry.space_group_name_H-M   'P 1'
#
loop_
_entity.id
_entity.type
_entity.pdbx_description
1 polymer ?
#
loop_
_entity_poly.entity_id
_entity_poly.type
_entity_poly.pdbx_seq_one_letter_code
_entity_poly.pdbx_strand_id
1 'polypeptide(L)'
;MTQMNVDICSKSASAASGVRRSRGLWRAASLLTVVLAATQLQGCFVLGLGAVGTTAYVATDRRTAGSILEDNTIELKADNRISSALGAGVNVRAVSYNQQVLLVGQVPNEADKQKAEEVVKGVPNVKAVLNEIDIGPVADLNRSATDTLITTKVRARLIDARDIFGNAFKVTTSNSVVYLMGIVTQREADRAVQIARDTTGVSKVVTMFNIITEQQLQDMRNPQKENAPPPEPRGNNPA
;
A
#
# COMPACT_ATOMS: atom_id res chain seq x y z
N MET A 1 5.50 -48.64 -32.35
CA MET A 1 4.64 -49.59 -31.60
C MET A 1 5.61 -50.61 -31.04
N THR A 2 5.99 -50.62 -29.76
CA THR A 2 5.17 -50.82 -28.54
C THR A 2 6.07 -50.35 -27.37
N GLN A 3 5.71 -49.29 -26.63
CA GLN A 3 5.01 -49.29 -25.34
C GLN A 3 5.61 -50.18 -24.24
N MET A 4 5.79 -49.54 -23.08
CA MET A 4 5.75 -50.03 -21.71
C MET A 4 6.82 -51.03 -21.24
N ASN A 5 7.27 -51.07 -19.99
CA ASN A 5 7.28 -50.22 -18.80
C ASN A 5 7.88 -51.11 -17.67
N VAL A 6 8.29 -50.50 -16.56
CA VAL A 6 8.47 -51.10 -15.23
C VAL A 6 9.71 -51.99 -15.00
N ASP A 7 10.71 -51.37 -14.38
CA ASP A 7 11.15 -51.66 -13.00
C ASP A 7 11.27 -53.13 -12.55
N ILE A 8 12.50 -53.52 -12.17
CA ILE A 8 12.90 -54.11 -10.86
C ILE A 8 14.05 -55.13 -10.98
N CYS A 9 14.98 -54.99 -10.02
CA CYS A 9 15.93 -55.97 -9.48
C CYS A 9 17.23 -56.28 -10.24
N SER A 10 18.35 -55.89 -9.62
CA SER A 10 19.45 -56.80 -9.19
C SER A 10 20.62 -55.94 -8.67
N LYS A 11 20.84 -55.83 -7.35
CA LYS A 11 21.74 -56.68 -6.55
C LYS A 11 23.25 -56.50 -6.86
N SER A 12 23.95 -55.77 -5.99
CA SER A 12 25.23 -56.17 -5.35
C SER A 12 25.67 -55.03 -4.42
N ALA A 13 25.62 -55.22 -3.10
CA ALA A 13 26.68 -55.75 -2.27
C ALA A 13 27.90 -54.81 -2.12
N SER A 14 27.92 -54.14 -0.97
CA SER A 14 29.06 -54.02 -0.04
C SER A 14 30.41 -53.51 -0.55
N ALA A 15 30.74 -52.28 -0.16
CA ALA A 15 32.08 -51.96 0.32
C ALA A 15 31.99 -50.88 1.41
N ALA A 16 32.18 -51.31 2.66
CA ALA A 16 32.37 -50.45 3.81
C ALA A 16 33.60 -49.56 3.59
N SER A 17 33.44 -48.25 3.73
CA SER A 17 34.56 -47.34 3.99
C SER A 17 34.27 -46.57 5.28
N GLY A 18 35.12 -46.83 6.28
CA GLY A 18 34.99 -46.28 7.61
C GLY A 18 35.17 -44.77 7.60
N VAL A 19 34.09 -44.03 7.82
CA VAL A 19 34.16 -42.60 8.14
C VAL A 19 34.65 -42.48 9.58
N ARG A 20 35.94 -42.18 9.72
CA ARG A 20 36.56 -41.74 10.97
C ARG A 20 35.79 -40.52 11.47
N ARG A 21 34.93 -40.73 12.47
CA ARG A 21 34.08 -39.69 13.07
C ARG A 21 34.97 -38.70 13.82
N SER A 22 35.48 -37.70 13.11
CA SER A 22 36.24 -36.60 13.70
C SER A 22 35.27 -35.77 14.54
N ARG A 23 35.39 -35.91 15.85
CA ARG A 23 34.55 -35.23 16.86
C ARG A 23 34.50 -33.69 16.67
N GLY A 24 35.49 -33.11 15.97
CA GLY A 24 35.53 -31.69 15.61
C GLY A 24 34.52 -31.26 14.55
N LEU A 25 34.28 -32.09 13.52
CA LEU A 25 33.34 -31.78 12.44
C LEU A 25 31.89 -31.84 12.92
N TRP A 26 31.57 -32.77 13.82
CA TRP A 26 30.26 -32.83 14.48
C TRP A 26 30.01 -31.63 15.41
N ARG A 27 31.04 -31.17 16.14
CA ARG A 27 30.93 -29.98 17.00
C ARG A 27 30.75 -28.70 16.19
N ALA A 28 31.45 -28.55 15.08
CA ALA A 28 31.31 -27.41 14.18
C ALA A 28 29.92 -27.39 13.49
N ALA A 29 29.43 -28.54 13.04
CA ALA A 29 28.10 -28.66 12.46
C ALA A 29 26.98 -28.34 13.47
N SER A 30 27.11 -28.79 14.72
CA SER A 30 26.18 -28.47 15.81
C SER A 30 26.21 -26.99 16.20
N LEU A 31 27.39 -26.35 16.21
CA LEU A 31 27.50 -24.90 16.48
C LEU A 31 26.86 -24.07 15.35
N LEU A 32 27.04 -24.47 14.09
CA LEU A 32 26.43 -23.78 12.95
C LEU A 32 24.90 -23.89 12.95
N THR A 33 24.35 -25.05 13.35
CA THR A 33 22.89 -25.23 13.46
C THR A 33 22.30 -24.43 14.62
N VAL A 34 23.01 -24.29 15.74
CA VAL A 34 22.56 -23.45 16.87
C VAL A 34 22.57 -21.95 16.49
N VAL A 35 23.59 -21.49 15.75
CA VAL A 35 23.65 -20.10 15.27
C VAL A 35 22.53 -19.80 14.26
N LEU A 36 22.25 -20.72 13.33
CA LEU A 36 21.18 -20.56 12.34
C LEU A 36 19.77 -20.66 12.96
N ALA A 37 19.62 -21.42 14.04
CA ALA A 37 18.38 -21.46 14.82
C ALA A 37 18.18 -20.19 15.68
N ALA A 38 19.27 -19.61 16.21
CA ALA A 38 19.21 -18.37 16.98
C ALA A 38 18.79 -17.16 16.13
N THR A 39 19.12 -17.13 14.83
CA THR A 39 18.66 -16.07 13.92
C THR A 39 17.15 -16.11 13.64
N GLN A 40 16.50 -17.26 13.85
CA GLN A 40 15.04 -17.41 13.65
C GLN A 40 14.23 -16.94 14.87
N LEU A 41 14.88 -16.73 16.04
CA LEU A 41 14.20 -16.27 17.27
C LEU A 41 13.98 -14.75 17.34
N GLN A 42 14.58 -13.96 16.45
CA GLN A 42 14.35 -12.51 16.41
C GLN A 42 12.94 -12.12 15.92
N GLY A 43 12.13 -13.09 15.46
CA GLY A 43 10.76 -12.86 15.00
C GLY A 43 9.73 -12.59 16.10
N CYS A 44 9.97 -12.98 17.36
CA CYS A 44 8.97 -12.83 18.45
C CYS A 44 9.24 -11.66 19.41
N PHE A 45 10.43 -11.05 19.39
CA PHE A 45 10.72 -9.94 20.32
C PHE A 45 10.05 -8.62 19.90
N VAL A 46 9.73 -8.44 18.62
CA VAL A 46 9.01 -7.26 18.11
C VAL A 46 7.59 -7.15 18.67
N LEU A 47 6.98 -8.27 19.08
CA LEU A 47 5.63 -8.27 19.64
C LEU A 47 5.59 -7.82 21.12
N GLY A 48 6.68 -7.98 21.87
CA GLY A 48 6.72 -7.64 23.31
C GLY A 48 6.84 -6.14 23.60
N LEU A 49 7.58 -5.41 22.77
CA LEU A 49 7.65 -3.93 22.83
C LEU A 49 6.63 -3.25 21.91
N GLY A 50 5.96 -4.02 21.04
CA GLY A 50 4.96 -3.54 20.11
C GLY A 50 3.59 -3.27 20.74
N ALA A 51 3.24 -3.91 21.86
CA ALA A 51 1.87 -3.86 22.40
C ALA A 51 1.33 -2.46 22.72
N VAL A 52 2.20 -1.50 23.07
CA VAL A 52 1.80 -0.11 23.34
C VAL A 52 1.79 0.76 22.08
N GLY A 53 2.61 0.42 21.08
CA GLY A 53 2.72 1.20 19.83
C GLY A 53 1.79 0.73 18.70
N THR A 54 1.50 -0.57 18.61
CA THR A 54 0.68 -1.15 17.53
C THR A 54 -0.81 -0.89 17.73
N THR A 55 -1.28 -0.82 18.98
CA THR A 55 -2.69 -0.52 19.30
C THR A 55 -3.08 0.90 18.93
N ALA A 56 -2.21 1.89 19.15
CA ALA A 56 -2.40 3.26 18.69
C ALA A 56 -2.34 3.38 17.15
N TYR A 57 -1.52 2.54 16.50
CA TYR A 57 -1.35 2.58 15.05
C TYR A 57 -2.62 2.12 14.30
N VAL A 58 -3.34 1.12 14.81
CA VAL A 58 -4.61 0.66 14.21
C VAL A 58 -5.76 1.64 14.50
N ALA A 59 -5.74 2.33 15.64
CA ALA A 59 -6.80 3.27 16.03
C ALA A 59 -6.79 4.62 15.28
N THR A 60 -5.76 4.89 14.48
CA THR A 60 -5.59 6.18 13.78
C THR A 60 -5.92 6.12 12.29
N ASP A 61 -6.09 4.92 11.71
CA ASP A 61 -6.62 4.79 10.36
C ASP A 61 -8.14 5.01 10.38
N ARG A 62 -8.60 5.98 9.60
CA ARG A 62 -10.02 6.35 9.47
C ARG A 62 -10.75 5.46 8.48
N ARG A 63 -10.04 4.54 7.81
CA ARG A 63 -10.59 3.63 6.81
C ARG A 63 -11.01 2.31 7.43
N THR A 64 -12.14 1.79 6.94
CA THR A 64 -12.58 0.44 7.28
C THR A 64 -11.84 -0.59 6.45
N ALA A 65 -11.65 -1.81 6.99
CA ALA A 65 -11.06 -2.91 6.23
C ALA A 65 -11.80 -3.20 4.90
N GLY A 66 -13.13 -3.03 4.90
CA GLY A 66 -13.95 -3.14 3.68
C GLY A 66 -13.59 -2.10 2.63
N SER A 67 -13.41 -0.84 3.02
CA SER A 67 -13.01 0.22 2.08
C SER A 67 -11.61 0.02 1.51
N ILE A 68 -10.68 -0.53 2.29
CA ILE A 68 -9.31 -0.85 1.83
C ILE A 68 -9.35 -1.99 0.82
N LEU A 69 -10.10 -3.04 1.12
CA LEU A 69 -10.26 -4.18 0.22
C LEU A 69 -10.92 -3.77 -1.10
N GLU A 70 -11.95 -2.93 -1.04
CA GLU A 70 -12.62 -2.40 -2.23
C GLU A 70 -11.65 -1.58 -3.08
N ASP A 71 -10.89 -0.66 -2.47
CA ASP A 71 -9.90 0.14 -3.20
C ASP A 71 -8.81 -0.70 -3.86
N ASN A 72 -8.29 -1.72 -3.17
CA ASN A 72 -7.32 -2.65 -3.75
C ASN A 72 -7.92 -3.44 -4.93
N THR A 73 -9.20 -3.81 -4.82
CA THR A 73 -9.91 -4.50 -5.90
C THR A 73 -10.11 -3.58 -7.10
N ILE A 74 -10.43 -2.30 -6.87
CA ILE A 74 -10.51 -1.28 -7.92
C ILE A 74 -9.15 -1.10 -8.60
N GLU A 75 -8.06 -0.94 -7.83
CA GLU A 75 -6.70 -0.82 -8.38
C GLU A 75 -6.35 -2.02 -9.27
N LEU A 76 -6.54 -3.25 -8.78
CA LEU A 76 -6.26 -4.46 -9.54
C LEU A 76 -7.09 -4.55 -10.83
N LYS A 77 -8.39 -4.22 -10.78
CA LYS A 77 -9.25 -4.23 -11.97
C LYS A 77 -8.87 -3.14 -12.95
N ALA A 78 -8.57 -1.94 -12.46
CA ALA A 78 -8.15 -0.80 -13.27
C ALA A 78 -6.84 -1.12 -14.00
N ASP A 79 -5.81 -1.58 -13.28
CA ASP A 79 -4.50 -1.92 -13.86
C ASP A 79 -4.62 -3.03 -14.91
N ASN A 80 -5.42 -4.07 -14.64
CA ASN A 80 -5.67 -5.15 -15.60
C ASN A 80 -6.34 -4.64 -16.89
N ARG A 81 -7.34 -3.77 -16.77
CA ARG A 81 -8.03 -3.23 -17.94
C ARG A 81 -7.18 -2.23 -18.71
N ILE A 82 -6.41 -1.38 -18.01
CA ILE A 82 -5.45 -0.46 -18.63
C ILE A 82 -4.41 -1.26 -19.43
N SER A 83 -3.80 -2.27 -18.81
CA SER A 83 -2.82 -3.14 -19.46
C SER A 83 -3.40 -3.85 -20.69
N SER A 84 -4.65 -4.32 -20.60
CA SER A 84 -5.35 -4.95 -21.74
C SER A 84 -5.67 -3.95 -22.86
N ALA A 85 -5.94 -2.68 -22.53
CA ALA A 85 -6.36 -1.66 -23.49
C ALA A 85 -5.19 -0.93 -24.17
N LEU A 86 -4.09 -0.70 -23.45
CA LEU A 86 -2.94 0.08 -23.90
C LEU A 86 -1.70 -0.78 -24.21
N GLY A 87 -1.67 -2.02 -23.73
CA GLY A 87 -0.55 -2.94 -23.90
C GLY A 87 0.59 -2.74 -22.90
N ALA A 88 1.54 -3.69 -22.88
CA ALA A 88 2.61 -3.77 -21.88
C ALA A 88 3.73 -2.70 -22.01
N GLY A 89 3.69 -1.85 -23.04
CA GLY A 89 4.70 -0.81 -23.29
C GLY A 89 4.40 0.53 -22.62
N VAL A 90 3.26 0.67 -21.96
CA VAL A 90 2.79 1.92 -21.35
C VAL A 90 2.91 1.82 -19.84
N ASN A 91 3.54 2.83 -19.22
CA ASN A 91 3.68 2.92 -17.77
C ASN A 91 2.58 3.83 -17.22
N VAL A 92 1.38 3.27 -17.03
CA VAL A 92 0.26 3.92 -16.33
C VAL A 92 -0.05 3.12 -15.08
N ARG A 93 -0.28 3.82 -13.97
CA ARG A 93 -0.63 3.24 -12.68
C ARG A 93 -1.93 3.84 -12.19
N ALA A 94 -2.86 2.98 -11.78
CA ALA A 94 -4.04 3.39 -11.05
C ALA A 94 -3.79 3.35 -9.54
N VAL A 95 -4.20 4.40 -8.83
CA VAL A 95 -4.13 4.47 -7.38
C VAL A 95 -5.52 4.85 -6.87
N SER A 96 -6.17 3.95 -6.11
CA SER A 96 -7.49 4.19 -5.54
C SER A 96 -7.39 4.63 -4.08
N TYR A 97 -8.24 5.57 -3.70
CA TYR A 97 -8.47 5.94 -2.31
C TYR A 97 -9.93 6.37 -2.13
N ASN A 98 -10.66 5.66 -1.27
CA ASN A 98 -12.08 5.90 -1.03
C ASN A 98 -12.92 5.90 -2.32
N GLN A 99 -12.65 4.93 -3.21
CA GLN A 99 -13.29 4.75 -4.52
C GLN A 99 -13.03 5.87 -5.54
N GLN A 100 -12.10 6.78 -5.25
CA GLN A 100 -11.60 7.77 -6.20
C GLN A 100 -10.26 7.29 -6.77
N VAL A 101 -10.15 7.24 -8.09
CA VAL A 101 -8.97 6.71 -8.77
C VAL A 101 -8.14 7.84 -9.33
N LEU A 102 -6.88 7.89 -8.93
CA LEU A 102 -5.84 8.70 -9.54
C LEU A 102 -5.13 7.87 -10.61
N LEU A 103 -5.06 8.39 -11.83
CA LEU A 103 -4.24 7.84 -12.90
C LEU A 103 -3.00 8.70 -13.07
N VAL A 104 -1.83 8.07 -12.99
CA VAL A 104 -0.53 8.72 -13.19
C VAL A 104 0.34 7.85 -14.07
N GLY A 105 1.33 8.46 -14.71
CA GLY A 105 2.25 7.74 -15.59
C GLY A 105 2.54 8.51 -16.85
N GLN A 106 3.04 7.79 -17.86
CA GLN A 106 3.39 8.38 -19.15
C GLN A 106 2.79 7.58 -20.29
N VAL A 107 2.22 8.29 -21.26
CA VAL A 107 1.72 7.74 -22.51
C VAL A 107 2.33 8.48 -23.70
N PRO A 108 2.45 7.83 -24.87
CA PRO A 108 3.04 8.46 -26.05
C PRO A 108 2.12 9.49 -26.71
N ASN A 109 0.80 9.41 -26.51
CA ASN A 109 -0.17 10.29 -27.17
C ASN A 109 -1.42 10.54 -26.29
N GLU A 110 -2.19 11.58 -26.63
CA GLU A 110 -3.41 11.96 -25.91
C GLU A 110 -4.55 10.93 -26.04
N ALA A 111 -4.59 10.16 -27.13
CA ALA A 111 -5.63 9.14 -27.33
C ALA A 111 -5.50 8.02 -26.28
N ASP A 112 -4.27 7.58 -25.98
CA ASP A 112 -4.00 6.59 -24.94
C ASP A 112 -4.33 7.13 -23.55
N LYS A 113 -4.08 8.42 -23.29
CA LYS A 113 -4.47 9.10 -22.05
C LYS A 113 -6.00 9.06 -21.84
N GLN A 114 -6.77 9.41 -22.86
CA GLN A 114 -8.23 9.41 -22.81
C GLN A 114 -8.78 7.99 -22.69
N LYS A 115 -8.20 7.04 -23.43
CA LYS A 115 -8.57 5.63 -23.38
C LYS A 115 -8.34 5.02 -22.00
N ALA A 116 -7.23 5.33 -21.33
CA ALA A 116 -6.98 4.90 -19.95
C ALA A 116 -8.10 5.38 -19.00
N GLU A 117 -8.49 6.64 -19.13
CA GLU A 117 -9.55 7.24 -18.31
C GLU A 117 -10.91 6.58 -18.55
N GLU A 118 -11.30 6.37 -19.81
CA GLU A 118 -12.56 5.71 -20.17
C GLU A 118 -12.63 4.28 -19.63
N VAL A 119 -11.53 3.54 -19.77
CA VAL A 119 -11.42 2.15 -19.28
C VAL A 119 -11.59 2.06 -17.76
N VAL A 120 -11.00 3.01 -17.03
CA VAL A 120 -11.08 3.07 -15.56
C VAL A 120 -12.46 3.54 -15.10
N LYS A 121 -13.09 4.48 -15.81
CA LYS A 121 -14.48 4.89 -15.54
C LYS A 121 -15.46 3.72 -15.64
N GLY A 122 -15.18 2.75 -16.50
CA GLY A 122 -16.00 1.53 -16.62
C GLY A 122 -15.79 0.51 -15.49
N VAL A 123 -14.83 0.71 -14.58
CA VAL A 123 -14.59 -0.21 -13.45
C VAL A 123 -15.71 -0.05 -12.41
N PRO A 124 -16.30 -1.15 -11.91
CA PRO A 124 -17.34 -1.06 -10.89
C PRO A 124 -16.88 -0.31 -9.64
N ASN A 125 -17.81 0.40 -9.00
CA ASN A 125 -17.59 1.12 -7.73
C ASN A 125 -16.60 2.29 -7.78
N VAL A 126 -16.17 2.73 -8.98
CA VAL A 126 -15.40 3.97 -9.13
C VAL A 126 -16.35 5.17 -9.02
N LYS A 127 -16.06 6.09 -8.11
CA LYS A 127 -16.84 7.33 -7.90
C LYS A 127 -16.34 8.49 -8.75
N ALA A 128 -15.03 8.61 -8.87
CA ALA A 128 -14.37 9.68 -9.61
C ALA A 128 -13.03 9.19 -10.15
N VAL A 129 -12.62 9.76 -11.27
CA VAL A 129 -11.31 9.51 -11.88
C VAL A 129 -10.61 10.84 -12.07
N LEU A 130 -9.40 10.96 -11.54
CA LEU A 130 -8.51 12.09 -11.75
C LEU A 130 -7.37 11.64 -12.68
N ASN A 131 -7.36 12.17 -13.89
CA ASN A 131 -6.39 11.80 -14.92
C ASN A 131 -5.21 12.78 -14.96
N GLU A 132 -4.12 12.39 -14.33
CA GLU A 132 -2.85 13.15 -14.28
C GLU A 132 -1.74 12.35 -14.99
N ILE A 133 -2.09 11.65 -16.07
CA ILE A 133 -1.14 11.01 -16.97
C ILE A 133 -0.43 12.09 -17.80
N ASP A 134 0.89 12.02 -17.87
CA ASP A 134 1.73 12.89 -18.71
C ASP A 134 1.86 12.32 -20.13
N ILE A 135 1.90 13.19 -21.13
CA ILE A 135 2.26 12.80 -22.51
C ILE A 135 3.76 12.96 -22.68
N GLY A 136 4.45 11.88 -23.02
CA GLY A 136 5.88 11.92 -23.23
C GLY A 136 6.53 10.55 -23.25
N PRO A 137 7.87 10.50 -23.33
CA PRO A 137 8.60 9.26 -23.22
C PRO A 137 8.36 8.62 -21.85
N VAL A 138 8.32 7.29 -21.85
CA VAL A 138 8.18 6.47 -20.64
C VAL A 138 9.24 6.84 -19.62
N ALA A 139 8.86 6.97 -18.34
CA ALA A 139 9.81 7.33 -17.29
C ALA A 139 10.95 6.31 -17.15
N ASP A 140 12.18 6.82 -17.10
CA ASP A 140 13.37 6.02 -16.82
C ASP A 140 13.46 5.65 -15.33
N LEU A 141 14.24 4.60 -15.01
CA LEU A 141 14.47 4.12 -13.65
C LEU A 141 14.95 5.22 -12.69
N ASN A 142 15.76 6.18 -13.18
CA ASN A 142 16.23 7.31 -12.39
C ASN A 142 15.10 8.24 -11.92
N ARG A 143 14.07 8.43 -12.76
CA ARG A 143 12.89 9.24 -12.40
C ARG A 143 12.07 8.54 -11.33
N SER A 144 11.80 7.24 -11.50
CA SER A 144 11.09 6.45 -10.50
C SER A 144 11.82 6.38 -9.16
N ALA A 145 13.15 6.30 -9.17
CA ALA A 145 13.97 6.37 -7.96
C ALA A 145 13.84 7.74 -7.27
N THR A 146 13.90 8.82 -8.03
CA THR A 146 13.72 10.19 -7.53
C THR A 146 12.33 10.37 -6.91
N ASP A 147 11.27 9.93 -7.60
CA ASP A 147 9.89 10.00 -7.10
C ASP A 147 9.70 9.18 -5.82
N THR A 148 10.35 8.03 -5.71
CA THR A 148 10.34 7.20 -4.50
C THR A 148 10.99 7.92 -3.32
N LEU A 149 12.13 8.59 -3.57
CA LEU A 149 12.81 9.39 -2.55
C LEU A 149 11.97 10.59 -2.12
N ILE A 150 11.33 11.30 -3.06
CA ILE A 150 10.41 12.40 -2.77
C ILE A 150 9.24 11.90 -1.92
N THR A 151 8.59 10.81 -2.34
CA THR A 151 7.49 10.18 -1.60
C THR A 151 7.89 9.86 -0.16
N THR A 152 9.09 9.28 0.02
CA THR A 152 9.61 8.91 1.34
C THR A 152 9.86 10.15 2.21
N LYS A 153 10.45 11.21 1.64
CA LYS A 153 10.68 12.48 2.34
C LYS A 153 9.36 13.14 2.76
N VAL A 154 8.40 13.25 1.85
CA VAL A 154 7.08 13.83 2.15
C VAL A 154 6.40 13.01 3.25
N ARG A 155 6.37 11.68 3.11
CA ARG A 155 5.77 10.79 4.11
C ARG A 155 6.43 10.92 5.48
N ALA A 156 7.77 10.98 5.53
CA ALA A 156 8.50 11.17 6.78
C ALA A 156 8.15 12.50 7.45
N ARG A 157 8.07 13.60 6.68
CA ARG A 157 7.70 14.92 7.22
C ARG A 157 6.24 15.00 7.68
N LEU A 158 5.33 14.31 7.01
CA LEU A 158 3.93 14.21 7.46
C LEU A 158 3.81 13.42 8.77
N ILE A 159 4.65 12.41 8.98
CA ILE A 159 4.70 11.63 10.23
C ILE A 159 5.35 12.43 11.37
N ASP A 160 6.37 13.23 11.06
CA ASP A 160 7.05 14.09 12.04
C ASP A 160 6.19 15.27 12.51
N ALA A 161 5.23 15.71 11.68
CA ALA A 161 4.29 16.77 12.00
C ALA A 161 3.31 16.33 13.11
N ARG A 162 3.44 16.93 14.30
CA ARG A 162 2.65 16.57 15.49
C ARG A 162 1.20 17.08 15.47
N ASP A 163 0.88 17.97 14.55
CA ASP A 163 -0.41 18.65 14.43
C ASP A 163 -1.39 17.97 13.46
N ILE A 164 -0.94 16.93 12.76
CA ILE A 164 -1.73 16.12 11.83
C ILE A 164 -1.40 14.63 12.00
N PHE A 165 -2.33 13.76 11.59
CA PHE A 165 -2.07 12.33 11.55
C PHE A 165 -1.46 11.93 10.21
N GLY A 166 -0.14 11.75 10.15
CA GLY A 166 0.56 11.42 8.90
C GLY A 166 0.07 10.16 8.19
N ASN A 167 -0.52 9.19 8.92
CA ASN A 167 -1.11 7.98 8.37
C ASN A 167 -2.52 8.16 7.78
N ALA A 168 -3.19 9.30 8.04
CA ALA A 168 -4.45 9.63 7.38
C ALA A 168 -4.27 9.95 5.89
N PHE A 169 -3.01 10.11 5.43
CA PHE A 169 -2.66 10.49 4.07
C PHE A 169 -2.04 9.32 3.29
N LYS A 170 -2.52 9.08 2.08
CA LYS A 170 -1.85 8.29 1.05
C LYS A 170 -1.09 9.26 0.14
N VAL A 171 0.22 9.05 0.03
CA VAL A 171 1.12 9.89 -0.77
C VAL A 171 1.62 9.09 -1.96
N THR A 172 1.42 9.63 -3.17
CA THR A 172 1.97 9.09 -4.41
C THR A 172 2.74 10.21 -5.10
N THR A 173 3.91 9.92 -5.68
CA THR A 173 4.67 10.89 -6.49
C THR A 173 4.85 10.34 -7.89
N SER A 174 4.70 11.19 -8.90
CA SER A 174 5.05 10.88 -10.28
C SER A 174 5.65 12.13 -10.92
N ASN A 175 6.81 12.00 -11.56
CA ASN A 175 7.48 13.09 -12.27
C ASN A 175 7.68 14.34 -11.39
N SER A 176 8.13 14.13 -10.14
CA SER A 176 8.27 15.17 -9.11
C SER A 176 6.97 15.91 -8.72
N VAL A 177 5.80 15.45 -9.19
CA VAL A 177 4.48 15.91 -8.74
C VAL A 177 3.98 15.01 -7.63
N VAL A 178 3.62 15.60 -6.50
CA VAL A 178 3.10 14.88 -5.34
C VAL A 178 1.57 14.93 -5.34
N TYR A 179 0.96 13.76 -5.27
CA TYR A 179 -0.47 13.55 -5.16
C TYR A 179 -0.80 13.13 -3.72
N LEU A 180 -1.56 13.98 -3.03
CA LEU A 180 -2.00 13.74 -1.65
C LEU A 180 -3.46 13.29 -1.66
N MET A 181 -3.73 12.14 -1.05
CA MET A 181 -5.07 11.60 -0.84
C MET A 181 -5.31 11.37 0.64
N GLY A 182 -6.55 11.49 1.12
CA GLY A 182 -6.85 11.33 2.54
C GLY A 182 -8.30 11.68 2.91
N ILE A 183 -8.79 11.10 4.00
CA ILE A 183 -10.03 11.55 4.67
C ILE A 183 -9.63 12.49 5.82
N VAL A 184 -9.74 13.79 5.60
CA VAL A 184 -9.07 14.80 6.44
C VAL A 184 -9.93 16.03 6.65
N THR A 185 -9.66 16.77 7.71
CA THR A 185 -10.26 18.10 7.90
C THR A 185 -9.57 19.14 7.01
N GLN A 186 -10.21 20.30 6.81
CA GLN A 186 -9.60 21.39 6.03
C GLN A 186 -8.24 21.82 6.60
N ARG A 187 -8.14 21.92 7.93
CA ARG A 187 -6.88 22.26 8.64
C ARG A 187 -5.77 21.25 8.35
N GLU A 188 -6.09 19.96 8.39
CA GLU A 188 -5.14 18.89 8.09
C GLU A 188 -4.72 18.90 6.61
N ALA A 189 -5.67 19.14 5.71
CA ALA A 189 -5.40 19.26 4.27
C ALA A 189 -4.43 20.40 3.97
N ASP A 190 -4.70 21.61 4.46
CA ASP A 190 -3.86 22.79 4.23
C ASP A 190 -2.44 22.57 4.78
N ARG A 191 -2.36 21.96 5.97
CA ARG A 191 -1.08 21.65 6.61
C ARG A 191 -0.28 20.61 5.83
N ALA A 192 -0.93 19.53 5.37
CA ALA A 192 -0.27 18.50 4.57
C ALA A 192 0.23 19.04 3.22
N VAL A 193 -0.55 19.92 2.58
CA VAL A 193 -0.15 20.61 1.36
C VAL A 193 1.09 21.47 1.59
N GLN A 194 1.12 22.23 2.68
CA GLN A 194 2.30 23.04 3.04
C GLN A 194 3.55 22.16 3.22
N ILE A 195 3.45 21.08 4.00
CA ILE A 195 4.57 20.15 4.23
C ILE A 195 5.07 19.55 2.92
N ALA A 196 4.16 19.13 2.03
CA ALA A 196 4.54 18.58 0.73
C ALA A 196 5.23 19.64 -0.16
N ARG A 197 4.68 20.86 -0.23
CA ARG A 197 5.27 21.97 -1.02
C ARG A 197 6.65 22.38 -0.53
N ASP A 198 6.87 22.38 0.77
CA ASP A 198 8.16 22.74 1.37
C ASP A 198 9.22 21.63 1.21
N THR A 199 8.89 20.49 0.61
CA THR A 199 9.80 19.35 0.51
C THR A 199 10.69 19.47 -0.73
N THR A 200 12.00 19.38 -0.53
CA THR A 200 12.98 19.47 -1.62
C THR A 200 12.72 18.46 -2.72
N GLY A 201 12.64 18.94 -3.96
CA GLY A 201 12.41 18.13 -5.16
C GLY A 201 10.95 18.04 -5.59
N VAL A 202 10.00 18.60 -4.81
CA VAL A 202 8.60 18.70 -5.22
C VAL A 202 8.41 19.85 -6.20
N SER A 203 7.85 19.54 -7.37
CA SER A 203 7.54 20.52 -8.43
C SER A 203 6.12 21.06 -8.31
N LYS A 204 5.16 20.17 -8.07
CA LYS A 204 3.73 20.50 -7.95
C LYS A 204 3.10 19.60 -6.89
N VAL A 205 2.06 20.09 -6.23
CA VAL A 205 1.22 19.31 -5.31
C VAL A 205 -0.20 19.33 -5.83
N VAL A 206 -0.76 18.14 -6.05
CA VAL A 206 -2.15 17.91 -6.43
C VAL A 206 -2.85 17.18 -5.29
N THR A 207 -4.06 17.62 -4.96
CA THR A 207 -4.80 17.13 -3.80
C THR A 207 -6.09 16.43 -4.21
N MET A 208 -6.33 15.25 -3.66
CA MET A 208 -7.57 14.50 -3.80
C MET A 208 -8.04 14.08 -2.41
N PHE A 209 -8.53 15.07 -1.65
CA PHE A 209 -9.00 14.87 -0.28
C PHE A 209 -10.51 14.68 -0.23
N ASN A 210 -10.94 13.81 0.67
CA ASN A 210 -12.31 13.78 1.16
C ASN A 210 -12.37 14.63 2.42
N ILE A 211 -12.89 15.86 2.30
CA ILE A 211 -12.93 16.82 3.41
C ILE A 211 -14.08 16.47 4.35
N ILE A 212 -13.76 16.21 5.61
CA ILE A 212 -14.72 15.96 6.68
C ILE A 212 -14.72 17.08 7.72
N THR A 213 -15.85 17.24 8.40
CA THR A 213 -15.95 18.16 9.54
C THR A 213 -15.27 17.58 10.78
N GLU A 214 -14.93 18.45 11.74
CA GLU A 214 -14.35 18.00 13.01
C GLU A 214 -15.31 17.08 13.79
N GLN A 215 -16.62 17.33 13.72
CA GLN A 215 -17.63 16.46 14.37
C GLN A 215 -17.63 15.05 13.79
N GLN A 216 -17.63 14.93 12.46
CA GLN A 216 -17.55 13.63 11.78
C GLN A 216 -16.25 12.89 12.10
N LEU A 217 -15.13 13.61 12.24
CA LEU A 217 -13.87 13.02 12.67
C LEU A 217 -13.97 12.42 14.09
N GLN A 218 -14.62 13.12 15.01
CA GLN A 218 -14.82 12.64 16.38
C GLN A 218 -15.74 11.41 16.43
N ASP A 219 -16.77 11.36 15.58
CA ASP A 219 -17.66 10.21 15.48
C ASP A 219 -16.92 8.98 14.92
N MET A 220 -16.08 9.16 13.89
CA MET A 220 -15.23 8.09 13.36
C MET A 220 -14.19 7.58 14.38
N ARG A 221 -13.71 8.44 15.27
CA ARG A 221 -12.79 8.07 16.37
C ARG A 221 -13.49 7.34 17.50
N ASN A 222 -14.82 7.39 17.58
CA ASN A 222 -15.59 6.75 18.64
C ASN A 222 -16.61 5.73 18.08
N PRO A 223 -16.15 4.53 17.66
CA PRO A 223 -17.00 3.50 17.04
C PRO A 223 -18.14 2.97 17.94
N GLN A 224 -18.17 3.36 19.22
CA GLN A 224 -19.25 3.04 20.17
C GLN A 224 -20.50 3.91 19.96
N LYS A 225 -20.38 5.12 19.37
CA LYS A 225 -21.54 6.00 19.10
C LYS A 225 -22.38 5.53 17.91
N GLU A 226 -21.77 4.92 16.90
CA GLU A 226 -22.47 4.48 15.69
C GLU A 226 -23.37 3.26 15.92
N ASN A 227 -23.09 2.47 16.96
CA ASN A 227 -23.93 1.34 17.38
C ASN A 227 -24.95 1.72 18.47
N ALA A 228 -25.03 2.99 18.86
CA ALA A 228 -26.03 3.44 19.82
C ALA A 228 -27.40 3.57 19.12
N PRO A 229 -28.50 3.06 19.71
CA PRO A 229 -29.84 3.31 19.20
C PRO A 229 -30.08 4.82 19.01
N PRO A 230 -30.81 5.24 17.96
CA PRO A 230 -31.15 6.65 17.77
C PRO A 230 -31.77 7.22 19.06
N PRO A 231 -31.42 8.45 19.47
CA PRO A 231 -32.01 9.04 20.67
C PRO A 231 -33.53 9.08 20.50
N GLU A 232 -34.24 8.50 21.48
CA GLU A 232 -35.70 8.51 21.49
C GLU A 232 -36.20 9.95 21.31
N PRO A 233 -37.22 10.18 20.45
CA PRO A 233 -37.80 11.50 20.31
C PRO A 233 -38.23 11.98 21.69
N ARG A 234 -37.65 13.09 22.16
CA ARG A 234 -38.10 13.74 23.38
C ARG A 234 -39.55 14.17 23.14
N GLY A 235 -40.49 13.38 23.65
CA GLY A 235 -41.90 13.68 23.64
C GLY A 235 -42.09 15.03 24.32
N ASN A 236 -42.53 16.02 23.55
CA ASN A 236 -42.99 17.29 24.09
C ASN A 236 -44.19 16.98 24.97
N ASN A 237 -44.00 16.95 26.28
CA ASN A 237 -45.10 16.88 27.22
C ASN A 237 -45.61 18.33 27.41
N PRO A 238 -46.79 18.69 26.89
CA PRO A 238 -47.39 19.97 27.24
C PRO A 238 -47.76 19.92 28.72
N ALA A 239 -47.33 20.96 29.45
CA ALA A 239 -47.74 21.22 30.83
C ALA A 239 -49.23 21.58 30.91
#